data_AF-A0A953XDK0-F1
#
_entry.id   AF-A0A953XDK0-F1
#
_cell.length_a   1.000
_cell.length_b   1.000
_cell.length_c   1.000
_cell.angle_alpha   90.00
_cell.angle_beta   90.00
_cell.angle_gamma   90.00
#
_symmetry.space_group_name_H-M   'P 1'
#
loop_
_entity.id
_entity.type
_entity.pdbx_description
1 polymer ?
#
loop_
_entity_poly.entity_id
_entity_poly.type
_entity_poly.pdbx_seq_one_letter_code
_entity_poly.pdbx_strand_id
1 'polypeptide(L)'
;GIPMLPVVAGARATKRQMLAYTVVLAPVAVAPWPLGVAGALYGVGAAVLGALFIVCAVRVLREDGEATGHRGAKLMFGFSIFYLFAVFALLIADRLSVDLLSAGSLWP
;
A
#
# COMPACT_ATOMS: atom_id res chain seq x y z
N GLY A 1 -17.46 23.57 11.14
CA GLY A 1 -16.42 22.75 10.46
C GLY A 1 -16.73 21.29 10.72
N ILE A 2 -16.46 20.41 9.74
CA ILE A 2 -16.68 18.97 9.91
C ILE A 2 -15.65 18.44 10.93
N PRO A 3 -16.07 17.73 11.99
CA PRO A 3 -15.16 17.19 12.99
C PRO A 3 -14.33 16.05 12.37
N MET A 4 -13.19 16.42 11.80
CA MET A 4 -12.18 15.50 11.30
C MET A 4 -11.09 15.33 12.38
N LEU A 5 -10.44 14.17 12.42
CA LEU A 5 -9.36 13.87 13.38
C LEU A 5 -8.31 15.00 13.56
N PRO A 6 -7.86 15.73 12.52
CA PRO A 6 -6.94 16.86 12.69
C PRO A 6 -7.52 18.01 13.54
N VAL A 7 -8.83 18.24 13.49
CA VAL A 7 -9.54 19.33 14.17
C VAL A 7 -9.81 18.99 15.64
N VAL A 8 -9.90 17.69 15.97
CA VAL A 8 -10.25 17.22 17.32
C VAL A 8 -9.02 16.77 18.12
N ALA A 9 -8.08 16.08 17.48
CA ALA A 9 -6.91 15.46 18.14
C ALA A 9 -5.56 16.04 17.68
N GLY A 10 -5.58 17.00 16.74
CA GLY A 10 -4.39 17.65 16.20
C GLY A 10 -3.71 16.86 15.07
N ALA A 11 -2.91 17.58 14.27
CA ALA A 11 -2.26 17.02 13.08
C ALA A 11 -1.29 15.86 13.38
N ARG A 12 -0.57 15.89 14.51
CA ARG A 12 0.35 14.81 14.92
C ARG A 12 -0.37 13.50 15.22
N ALA A 13 -1.55 13.54 15.85
CA ALA A 13 -2.34 12.34 16.14
C ALA A 13 -2.81 11.67 14.84
N THR A 14 -3.29 12.45 13.88
CA THR A 14 -3.69 11.96 12.55
C THR A 14 -2.53 11.28 11.83
N LYS A 15 -1.34 11.88 11.82
CA LYS A 15 -0.14 11.27 11.21
C LYS A 15 0.26 9.94 11.84
N ARG A 16 0.14 9.83 13.18
CA ARG A 16 0.41 8.58 13.89
C ARG A 16 -0.58 7.48 13.52
N GLN A 17 -1.85 7.83 13.34
CA GLN A 17 -2.86 6.89 12.85
C GLN A 17 -2.60 6.46 11.40
N MET A 18 -2.21 7.38 10.51
CA MET A 18 -1.82 7.03 9.14
C MET A 18 -0.70 5.98 9.13
N LEU A 19 0.35 6.17 9.95
CA LEU A 19 1.41 5.19 10.10
C LEU A 19 0.90 3.85 10.64
N ALA A 20 0.10 3.86 11.71
CA ALA A 20 -0.45 2.64 12.30
C ALA A 20 -1.26 1.82 11.29
N TYR A 21 -2.14 2.47 10.53
CA TYR A 21 -2.93 1.80 9.50
C TYR A 21 -2.05 1.28 8.36
N THR A 22 -1.04 2.03 7.90
CA THR A 22 -0.12 1.55 6.86
C THR A 22 0.68 0.33 7.31
N VAL A 23 1.11 0.28 8.57
CA VAL A 23 1.83 -0.86 9.15
C VAL A 23 0.95 -2.11 9.22
N VAL A 24 -0.34 -1.95 9.55
CA VAL A 24 -1.31 -3.07 9.53
C VAL A 24 -1.67 -3.47 8.10
N LEU A 25 -1.76 -2.52 7.17
CA LEU A 25 -2.12 -2.78 5.78
C LEU A 25 -1.05 -3.59 5.04
N ALA A 26 0.23 -3.37 5.31
CA ALA A 26 1.33 -4.08 4.65
C ALA A 26 1.24 -5.61 4.75
N PRO A 27 1.12 -6.24 5.94
CA PRO A 27 0.97 -7.69 6.05
C PRO A 27 -0.37 -8.18 5.49
N VAL A 28 -1.44 -7.38 5.59
CA VAL A 28 -2.75 -7.72 5.00
C VAL A 28 -2.66 -7.81 3.47
N ALA A 29 -1.91 -6.91 2.84
CA ALA A 29 -1.68 -6.93 1.40
C ALA A 29 -0.77 -8.09 0.96
N VAL A 30 0.14 -8.56 1.83
CA VAL A 30 1.02 -9.71 1.53
C VAL A 30 0.33 -11.05 1.81
N ALA A 31 -0.70 -11.08 2.66
CA ALA A 31 -1.41 -12.29 3.09
C ALA A 31 -1.91 -13.23 1.95
N PRO A 32 -2.30 -12.78 0.75
CA PRO A 32 -2.71 -13.68 -0.34
C PRO A 32 -1.60 -14.63 -0.82
N TRP A 33 -0.32 -14.27 -0.62
CA TRP A 33 0.82 -15.09 -1.02
C TRP A 33 0.98 -16.38 -0.18
N PRO A 34 1.10 -16.33 1.16
CA PRO A 34 1.18 -17.54 1.98
C PRO A 34 -0.11 -18.37 1.96
N LEU A 35 -1.25 -17.79 1.58
CA LEU A 35 -2.51 -18.51 1.41
C LEU A 35 -2.59 -19.30 0.09
N GLY A 36 -1.59 -19.19 -0.80
CA GLY A 36 -1.57 -19.89 -2.09
C GLY A 36 -2.57 -19.33 -3.11
N VAL A 37 -3.13 -18.14 -2.86
CA VAL A 37 -4.09 -17.48 -3.76
C VAL A 37 -3.38 -16.68 -4.86
N ALA A 38 -2.15 -16.24 -4.57
CA ALA A 38 -1.27 -15.50 -5.46
C ALA A 38 0.16 -16.05 -5.40
N GLY A 39 0.89 -15.98 -6.51
CA GLY A 39 2.24 -16.47 -6.68
C GLY A 39 3.32 -15.58 -6.07
N ALA A 40 4.57 -16.02 -6.22
CA ALA A 40 5.74 -15.35 -5.65
C ALA A 40 5.97 -13.95 -6.22
N LEU A 41 5.57 -13.70 -7.48
CA LEU A 41 5.69 -12.39 -8.11
C LEU A 41 4.82 -11.36 -7.38
N TYR A 42 3.57 -11.71 -7.09
CA TYR A 42 2.69 -10.88 -6.27
C TYR A 42 3.23 -10.70 -4.86
N GLY A 43 3.66 -11.77 -4.20
CA GLY A 43 4.15 -11.71 -2.81
C GLY A 43 5.34 -10.77 -2.63
N VAL A 44 6.35 -10.87 -3.49
CA VAL A 44 7.53 -9.98 -3.46
C VAL A 44 7.14 -8.54 -3.80
N GLY A 45 6.32 -8.34 -4.84
CA GLY A 45 5.86 -7.02 -5.24
C GLY A 45 5.06 -6.31 -4.15
N ALA A 46 4.09 -7.00 -3.55
CA ALA A 46 3.27 -6.49 -2.44
C ALA A 46 4.12 -6.17 -1.21
N ALA A 47 5.12 -6.99 -0.89
CA ALA A 47 6.03 -6.73 0.23
C ALA A 47 6.89 -5.48 0.01
N VAL A 48 7.47 -5.31 -1.19
CA VAL A 48 8.27 -4.13 -1.56
C VAL A 48 7.41 -2.87 -1.53
N LEU A 49 6.22 -2.92 -2.13
CA LEU A 49 5.29 -1.79 -2.12
C LEU A 49 4.85 -1.44 -0.69
N GLY A 50 4.59 -2.44 0.14
CA GLY A 50 4.20 -2.25 1.55
C GLY A 50 5.30 -1.57 2.35
N ALA A 51 6.55 -2.02 2.18
CA ALA A 51 7.72 -1.39 2.80
C ALA A 51 7.90 0.06 2.36
N LEU A 52 7.78 0.35 1.06
CA LEU A 52 7.83 1.72 0.53
C LEU A 52 6.72 2.60 1.11
N PHE A 53 5.51 2.06 1.27
CA PHE A 53 4.40 2.80 1.85
C PHE A 53 4.66 3.18 3.32
N ILE A 54 5.21 2.25 4.11
CA ILE A 54 5.60 2.50 5.50
C ILE A 54 6.68 3.60 5.57
N VAL A 55 7.70 3.54 4.71
CA VAL A 55 8.75 4.57 4.64
C VAL A 55 8.16 5.95 4.33
N CYS A 56 7.23 6.03 3.38
CA CYS A 56 6.49 7.26 3.09
C CYS A 56 5.71 7.77 4.30
N ALA A 57 5.00 6.89 5.02
CA ALA A 57 4.24 7.25 6.21
C ALA A 57 5.15 7.78 7.35
N VAL A 58 6.32 7.17 7.55
CA VAL A 58 7.32 7.64 8.54
C VAL A 58 7.87 9.02 8.15
N ARG A 59 8.10 9.28 6.85
CA ARG A 59 8.53 10.61 6.38
C ARG A 59 7.48 11.67 6.68
N VAL A 60 6.20 11.39 6.43
CA VAL A 60 5.09 12.32 6.74
C VAL A 60 4.96 12.59 8.24
N LEU A 61 5.22 11.59 9.08
CA LEU A 61 5.21 11.74 10.54
C LEU A 61 6.32 12.68 11.03
N ARG A 62 7.50 12.63 10.41
CA ARG A 62 8.66 13.47 10.75
C ARG A 62 8.61 14.88 10.15
N GLU A 63 7.83 15.07 9.09
CA GLU A 63 7.71 16.37 8.42
C GLU A 63 6.84 17.34 9.25
N ASP A 64 7.24 18.60 9.37
CA ASP A 64 6.39 19.62 9.98
C ASP A 64 5.38 20.14 8.95
N GLY A 65 4.13 19.67 9.08
CA GLY A 65 3.07 19.87 8.09
C GLY A 65 2.58 21.31 7.99
N GLU A 66 2.66 22.08 9.07
CA GLU A 66 2.25 23.49 9.11
C GLU A 66 3.23 24.38 8.33
N ALA A 67 4.54 24.14 8.45
CA ALA A 67 5.57 24.88 7.73
C ALA A 67 5.63 24.55 6.22
N THR A 68 5.18 23.36 5.83
CA THR A 68 5.31 22.82 4.45
C THR A 68 3.99 22.76 3.69
N GLY A 69 2.89 23.29 4.25
CA GLY A 69 1.57 23.26 3.59
C GLY A 69 1.03 21.84 3.37
N HIS A 70 1.36 20.90 4.27
CA HIS A 70 0.94 19.50 4.24
C HIS A 70 1.38 18.73 2.98
N ARG A 71 2.50 19.10 2.35
CA ARG A 71 2.98 18.48 1.10
C ARG A 71 3.21 16.98 1.22
N GLY A 72 3.82 16.49 2.30
CA GLY A 72 4.02 15.05 2.50
C GLY A 72 2.72 14.26 2.59
N ALA A 73 1.69 14.79 3.23
CA ALA A 73 0.39 14.12 3.32
C ALA A 73 -0.26 13.96 1.95
N LYS A 74 -0.16 14.99 1.07
CA LYS A 74 -0.66 14.92 -0.32
C LYS A 74 0.11 13.89 -1.15
N LEU A 75 1.44 13.85 -1.01
CA LEU A 75 2.29 12.86 -1.68
C LEU A 75 1.96 11.44 -1.22
N MET A 76 1.78 11.23 0.08
CA MET A 76 1.38 9.93 0.64
C MET A 76 0.01 9.50 0.12
N PHE A 77 -0.94 10.43 0.00
CA PHE A 77 -2.24 10.14 -0.60
C PHE A 77 -2.11 9.71 -2.07
N GLY A 78 -1.34 10.44 -2.88
CA GLY A 78 -1.04 10.03 -4.26
C GLY A 78 -0.38 8.66 -4.34
N PHE A 79 0.59 8.39 -3.46
CA PHE A 79 1.25 7.09 -3.37
C PHE A 79 0.26 5.98 -2.98
N SER A 80 -0.71 6.23 -2.10
CA SER A 80 -1.71 5.23 -1.72
C SER A 80 -2.62 4.80 -2.89
N ILE A 81 -2.96 5.73 -3.77
CA ILE A 81 -3.73 5.45 -4.99
C ILE A 81 -2.88 4.60 -5.93
N PHE A 82 -1.64 5.01 -6.18
CA PHE A 82 -0.70 4.23 -6.99
C PHE A 82 -0.46 2.83 -6.41
N TYR A 83 -0.28 2.73 -5.09
CA TYR A 83 -0.11 1.47 -4.36
C TYR A 83 -1.27 0.52 -4.62
N LEU A 84 -2.51 1.01 -4.53
CA LEU A 84 -3.70 0.22 -4.81
C LEU A 84 -3.68 -0.34 -6.23
N PHE A 85 -3.46 0.52 -7.23
CA PHE A 85 -3.39 0.10 -8.63
C PHE A 85 -2.26 -0.90 -8.88
N ALA A 86 -1.09 -0.67 -8.30
CA ALA A 86 0.07 -1.52 -8.49
C ALA A 86 -0.11 -2.91 -7.84
N VAL A 87 -0.73 -2.99 -6.65
CA VAL A 87 -1.07 -4.29 -6.02
C VAL A 87 -2.08 -5.06 -6.88
N PHE A 88 -3.11 -4.39 -7.43
CA PHE A 88 -4.04 -5.05 -8.36
C PHE A 88 -3.37 -5.47 -9.67
N ALA A 89 -2.52 -4.63 -10.25
CA ALA A 89 -1.77 -4.94 -11.46
C ALA A 89 -0.84 -6.15 -11.26
N LEU A 90 -0.15 -6.22 -10.12
CA LEU A 90 0.66 -7.38 -9.71
C LEU A 90 -0.20 -8.66 -9.62
N LEU A 91 -1.41 -8.57 -9.05
CA LEU A 91 -2.31 -9.71 -8.92
C LEU A 91 -2.81 -10.20 -10.29
N ILE A 92 -3.12 -9.28 -11.21
CA ILE A 92 -3.52 -9.60 -12.58
C ILE A 92 -2.35 -10.23 -13.34
N ALA A 93 -1.15 -9.65 -13.25
CA ALA A 93 0.05 -10.17 -13.91
C ALA A 93 0.40 -11.59 -13.44
N ASP A 94 0.26 -11.84 -12.13
CA ASP A 94 0.47 -13.16 -11.53
C ASP A 94 -0.56 -14.18 -12.07
N ARG A 95 -1.85 -13.83 -12.09
CA ARG A 95 -2.91 -14.69 -12.65
C ARG A 95 -2.74 -14.97 -14.13
N LEU A 96 -2.42 -13.96 -14.93
CA LEU A 96 -2.15 -14.14 -16.36
C LEU A 96 -0.97 -15.08 -16.60
N SER A 97 0.08 -14.99 -15.77
CA SER A 97 1.25 -15.87 -15.88
C SER A 97 0.91 -17.32 -15.59
N VAL A 98 0.10 -17.56 -14.55
CA VAL A 98 -0.40 -18.90 -14.20
C VAL A 98 -1.34 -19.45 -15.27
N ASP A 99 -2.27 -18.64 -15.76
CA ASP A 99 -3.20 -19.03 -16.82
C ASP A 99 -2.46 -19.40 -18.12
N LEU A 100 -1.44 -18.63 -18.52
CA LEU A 100 -0.63 -18.92 -19.70
C LEU A 100 0.10 -20.27 -19.59
N LEU A 101 0.66 -20.57 -18.41
CA LEU A 101 1.31 -21.85 -18.12
C LEU A 101 0.30 -23.01 -18.15
N SER A 102 -0.93 -22.79 -17.65
CA SER A 102 -1.99 -23.80 -17.68
C SER A 102 -2.54 -24.05 -19.09
N ALA A 103 -2.66 -23.01 -19.92
CA ALA A 103 -3.15 -23.10 -21.28
C ALA A 103 -2.16 -23.81 -22.21
N GLY A 104 -0.85 -23.61 -22.01
CA GLY A 104 0.20 -24.34 -22.74
C GLY A 104 0.29 -25.82 -22.38
N SER A 105 -0.25 -26.23 -21.23
CA SER A 105 -0.25 -27.61 -20.73
C SER A 105 -1.43 -28.46 -21.23
N LEU A 106 -2.47 -27.85 -21.83
CA LEU A 106 -3.72 -28.52 -22.21
C LEU A 106 -3.92 -28.67 -23.73
N TRP A 107 -2.92 -28.35 -24.54
CA TRP A 107 -2.92 -28.67 -25.97
C TRP A 107 -2.11 -29.96 -26.23
N PRO A 108 -2.75 -31.08 -26.61
CA PRO A 108 -2.06 -32.25 -27.14
C PRO A 108 -1.56 -32.05 -28.59
#